data_AF-A0A1C7LMF8-F1
#
_entry.id   AF-A0A1C7LMF8-F1
#
_cell.length_a   1.000
_cell.length_b   1.000
_cell.length_c   1.000
_cell.angle_alpha   90.00
_cell.angle_beta   90.00
_cell.angle_gamma   90.00
#
_symmetry.space_group_name_H-M   'P 1'
#
loop_
_entity.id
_entity.type
_entity.pdbx_description
1 polymer ?
#
loop_
_entity_poly.entity_id
_entity_poly.type
_entity_poly.pdbx_seq_one_letter_code
_entity_poly.pdbx_strand_id
1 'polypeptide(L)'
;MDCLELNIRQLILSDLASNIEAFKDETENAEVLTTIDLVTSKVETRAVSDQTVSEELEEERVFMPNSRVQCNIGFAELAVNLPDAHVSDSLPVLVDILRDVPYIEFDQCLAWEEWALPDQLVFATVSALLRMASCHPGYRSDAINAILKFTSHIVHKLQSAEPIDVLTQYAPSFHGFYRAIISIPFDWYTQEWAALSTHLNVLFSSDVIAFTSSRLLFLVISLAVDL
;
A
#
# COMPACT_ATOMS: atom_id res chain seq x y z
N MET A 1 -9.74 14.74 -19.32
CA MET A 1 -10.67 13.81 -20.02
C MET A 1 -10.18 12.38 -19.74
N ASP A 2 -9.72 12.14 -18.50
CA ASP A 2 -8.68 11.13 -18.20
C ASP A 2 -9.29 9.95 -17.43
N CYS A 3 -10.49 10.12 -16.87
CA CYS A 3 -11.22 9.12 -16.11
C CYS A 3 -11.56 7.87 -16.95
N LEU A 4 -11.81 8.07 -18.25
CA LEU A 4 -12.09 6.97 -19.19
C LEU A 4 -10.83 6.16 -19.52
N GLU A 5 -9.66 6.79 -19.64
CA GLU A 5 -8.40 6.08 -19.82
C GLU A 5 -8.00 5.28 -18.57
N LEU A 6 -8.27 5.82 -17.38
CA LEU A 6 -7.95 5.17 -16.11
C LEU A 6 -8.75 3.89 -15.90
N ASN A 7 -10.07 3.91 -16.14
CA ASN A 7 -10.92 2.72 -16.03
C ASN A 7 -10.51 1.62 -17.03
N ILE A 8 -10.15 1.99 -18.26
CA ILE A 8 -9.69 1.04 -19.27
C ILE A 8 -8.35 0.41 -18.86
N ARG A 9 -7.42 1.18 -18.30
CA ARG A 9 -6.12 0.65 -17.84
C ARG A 9 -6.25 -0.34 -16.69
N GLN A 10 -7.08 -0.03 -15.70
CA GLN A 10 -7.30 -0.94 -14.57
C GLN A 10 -7.93 -2.25 -15.03
N LEU A 11 -8.94 -2.18 -15.91
CA LEU A 11 -9.52 -3.36 -16.57
C LEU A 11 -8.47 -4.19 -17.33
N ILE A 12 -7.57 -3.54 -18.08
CA ILE A 12 -6.50 -4.23 -18.80
C ILE A 12 -5.52 -4.91 -17.83
N LEU A 13 -5.13 -4.25 -16.73
CA LEU A 13 -4.19 -4.81 -15.76
C LEU A 13 -4.81 -5.97 -14.97
N SER A 14 -6.09 -5.88 -14.58
CA SER A 14 -6.80 -6.96 -13.90
C SER A 14 -7.03 -8.16 -14.84
N ASP A 15 -7.37 -7.91 -16.12
CA ASP A 15 -7.51 -8.97 -17.13
C ASP A 15 -6.16 -9.64 -17.42
N LEU A 16 -5.07 -8.86 -17.49
CA LEU A 16 -3.71 -9.39 -17.58
C LEU A 16 -3.34 -10.24 -16.37
N ALA A 17 -3.64 -9.78 -15.15
CA ALA A 17 -3.37 -10.54 -13.93
C ALA A 17 -4.14 -11.87 -13.90
N SER A 18 -5.41 -11.87 -14.34
CA SER A 18 -6.21 -13.10 -14.48
C SER A 18 -5.64 -14.04 -15.54
N ASN A 19 -5.15 -13.52 -16.66
CA ASN A 19 -4.53 -14.34 -17.69
C ASN A 19 -3.20 -14.94 -17.19
N ILE A 20 -2.35 -14.17 -16.52
CA ILE A 20 -1.08 -14.65 -15.96
C ILE A 20 -1.30 -15.74 -14.92
N GLU A 21 -2.33 -15.61 -14.07
CA GLU A 21 -2.72 -16.65 -13.12
C GLU A 21 -3.09 -17.97 -13.81
N ALA A 22 -3.77 -17.92 -14.96
CA ALA A 22 -4.13 -19.11 -15.73
C ALA A 22 -2.91 -19.84 -16.34
N PHE A 23 -1.77 -19.15 -16.51
CA PHE A 23 -0.53 -19.71 -17.03
C PHE A 23 0.54 -19.98 -15.95
N LYS A 24 0.18 -19.90 -14.66
CA LYS A 24 1.12 -20.04 -13.55
C LYS A 24 1.85 -21.40 -13.52
N ASP A 25 1.27 -22.44 -14.12
CA ASP A 25 1.86 -23.78 -14.27
C ASP A 25 2.72 -23.96 -15.55
N GLU A 26 2.66 -23.02 -16.50
CA GLU A 26 3.44 -23.04 -17.74
C GLU A 26 4.62 -22.05 -17.63
N THR A 27 5.66 -22.47 -16.92
CA THR A 27 6.82 -21.65 -16.50
C THR A 27 7.68 -21.08 -17.65
N GLU A 28 7.32 -21.31 -18.92
CA GLU A 28 8.15 -20.98 -20.10
C GLU A 28 7.39 -20.17 -21.18
N ASN A 29 6.23 -19.58 -20.88
CA ASN A 29 5.56 -18.75 -21.87
C ASN A 29 6.25 -17.37 -22.02
N ALA A 30 7.03 -17.22 -23.09
CA ALA A 30 7.82 -16.02 -23.36
C ALA A 30 6.97 -14.73 -23.43
N GLU A 31 5.71 -14.81 -23.86
CA GLU A 31 4.81 -13.65 -23.93
C GLU A 31 4.39 -13.18 -22.53
N VAL A 32 4.17 -14.12 -21.60
CA VAL A 32 3.87 -13.83 -20.20
C VAL A 32 5.06 -13.16 -19.53
N LEU A 33 6.26 -13.69 -19.72
CA LEU A 33 7.51 -13.11 -19.20
C LEU A 33 7.74 -11.68 -19.70
N THR A 34 7.58 -11.42 -21.00
CA THR A 34 7.72 -10.06 -21.54
C THR A 34 6.68 -9.09 -20.99
N THR A 35 5.49 -9.57 -20.64
CA THR A 35 4.44 -8.72 -20.05
C THR A 35 4.75 -8.41 -18.59
N ILE A 36 5.24 -9.40 -17.83
CA ILE A 36 5.72 -9.22 -16.46
C ILE A 36 6.87 -8.22 -16.43
N ASP A 37 7.85 -8.36 -17.33
CA ASP A 37 8.96 -7.42 -17.48
C ASP A 37 8.47 -6.01 -17.82
N LEU A 38 7.49 -5.90 -18.72
CA LEU A 38 6.93 -4.61 -19.10
C LEU A 38 6.24 -3.93 -17.92
N VAL A 39 5.39 -4.64 -17.15
CA VAL A 39 4.70 -4.07 -15.99
C VAL A 39 5.71 -3.70 -14.91
N THR A 40 6.64 -4.59 -14.60
CA THR A 40 7.69 -4.35 -13.59
C THR A 40 8.58 -3.17 -13.98
N SER A 41 8.92 -3.00 -15.26
CA SER A 41 9.72 -1.87 -15.76
C SER A 41 9.02 -0.51 -15.64
N LYS A 42 7.70 -0.49 -15.46
CA LYS A 42 6.89 0.73 -15.32
C LYS A 42 6.60 1.06 -13.86
N VAL A 43 6.96 0.19 -12.93
CA VAL A 43 6.92 0.50 -11.51
C VAL A 43 8.09 1.42 -11.20
N GLU A 44 7.77 2.65 -10.82
CA GLU A 44 8.77 3.62 -10.36
C GLU A 44 8.57 3.82 -8.86
N THR A 45 9.57 3.42 -8.08
CA THR A 45 9.70 3.74 -6.65
C THR A 45 10.67 4.91 -6.50
N ARG A 46 10.62 5.60 -5.36
CA ARG A 46 11.53 6.71 -5.08
C ARG A 46 12.96 6.14 -4.98
N ALA A 47 13.88 6.71 -5.78
CA ALA A 47 15.30 6.38 -5.68
C ALA A 47 15.87 6.91 -4.36
N VAL A 48 16.02 6.04 -3.37
CA VAL A 48 16.71 6.38 -2.12
C VAL A 48 18.21 6.12 -2.31
N SER A 49 19.01 7.18 -2.25
CA SER A 49 20.47 7.06 -2.15
C SER A 49 20.81 6.48 -0.77
N ASP A 50 21.40 5.28 -0.74
CA ASP A 50 21.88 4.59 0.48
C ASP A 50 22.99 5.32 1.26
N GLN A 51 23.29 6.56 0.89
CA GLN A 51 24.26 7.42 1.56
C GLN A 51 23.55 8.59 2.22
N THR A 52 23.01 8.36 3.42
CA THR A 52 23.25 9.12 4.67
C THR A 52 22.14 8.81 5.67
N VAL A 53 22.49 8.06 6.71
CA VAL A 53 21.74 8.07 7.97
C VAL A 53 21.94 9.43 8.61
N SER A 54 20.99 10.33 8.42
CA SER A 54 20.85 11.50 9.27
C SER A 54 19.37 11.68 9.56
N GLU A 55 19.04 11.45 10.82
CA GLU A 55 17.74 11.73 11.43
C GLU A 55 17.33 13.19 11.12
N GLU A 56 16.05 13.42 10.82
CA GLU A 56 15.37 14.73 10.82
C GLU A 56 15.58 15.71 9.64
N LEU A 57 15.86 15.24 8.42
CA LEU A 57 15.38 15.98 7.25
C LEU A 57 13.98 15.46 6.93
N GLU A 58 12.96 16.32 7.05
CA GLU A 58 11.63 16.04 6.51
C GLU A 58 11.82 15.64 5.05
N GLU A 59 11.75 14.35 4.77
CA GLU A 59 11.88 13.87 3.41
C GLU A 59 10.78 14.52 2.56
N GLU A 60 11.22 15.34 1.61
CA GLU A 60 10.35 16.16 0.77
C GLU A 60 9.33 15.28 0.04
N ARG A 61 8.06 15.66 0.11
CA ARG A 61 7.00 14.94 -0.60
C ARG A 61 7.19 15.12 -2.11
N VAL A 62 7.03 14.03 -2.84
CA VAL A 62 7.22 14.00 -4.30
C VAL A 62 5.88 13.77 -4.97
N PHE A 63 5.51 14.69 -5.85
CA PHE A 63 4.30 14.54 -6.66
C PHE A 63 4.32 13.25 -7.48
N MET A 64 3.29 12.42 -7.32
CA MET A 64 3.07 11.24 -8.14
C MET A 64 1.76 11.39 -8.91
N PRO A 65 1.80 11.41 -10.26
CA PRO A 65 0.59 11.49 -11.05
C PRO A 65 -0.28 10.24 -10.88
N ASN A 66 -1.61 10.41 -10.97
CA ASN A 66 -2.59 9.34 -10.78
C ASN A 66 -2.29 8.09 -11.64
N SER A 67 -1.84 8.28 -12.88
CA SER A 67 -1.50 7.18 -13.78
C SER A 67 -0.36 6.30 -13.24
N ARG A 68 0.62 6.86 -12.53
CA ARG A 68 1.71 6.11 -11.90
C ARG A 68 1.26 5.37 -10.66
N VAL A 69 0.45 6.01 -9.82
CA VAL A 69 -0.13 5.34 -8.66
C VAL A 69 -0.97 4.14 -9.09
N GLN A 70 -1.76 4.29 -10.16
CA GLN A 70 -2.54 3.20 -10.73
C GLN A 70 -1.67 2.07 -11.30
N CYS A 71 -0.51 2.38 -11.88
CA CYS A 71 0.47 1.35 -12.25
C CYS A 71 0.98 0.59 -11.02
N ASN A 72 1.27 1.29 -9.91
CA ASN A 72 1.72 0.65 -8.67
C ASN A 72 0.61 -0.24 -8.05
N ILE A 73 -0.66 0.20 -8.13
CA ILE A 73 -1.83 -0.61 -7.74
C ILE A 73 -1.89 -1.87 -8.58
N GLY A 74 -1.89 -1.75 -9.91
CA GLY A 74 -1.98 -2.91 -10.81
C GLY A 74 -0.79 -3.87 -10.67
N PHE A 75 0.41 -3.35 -10.39
CA PHE A 75 1.55 -4.20 -10.05
C PHE A 75 1.31 -4.99 -8.77
N ALA A 76 0.80 -4.36 -7.71
CA ALA A 76 0.49 -5.05 -6.46
C ALA A 76 -0.58 -6.15 -6.64
N GLU A 77 -1.61 -5.89 -7.45
CA GLU A 77 -2.62 -6.89 -7.79
C GLU A 77 -2.01 -8.06 -8.60
N LEU A 78 -1.10 -7.78 -9.52
CA LEU A 78 -0.42 -8.78 -10.32
C LEU A 78 0.59 -9.62 -9.53
N ALA A 79 1.33 -9.01 -8.61
CA ALA A 79 2.49 -9.60 -7.94
C ALA A 79 2.17 -10.92 -7.22
N VAL A 80 0.95 -11.08 -6.72
CA VAL A 80 0.49 -12.30 -6.03
C VAL A 80 0.33 -13.49 -6.98
N ASN A 81 0.08 -13.20 -8.26
CA ASN A 81 -0.18 -14.20 -9.29
C ASN A 81 1.08 -14.54 -10.10
N LEU A 82 2.20 -13.87 -9.84
CA LEU A 82 3.45 -14.16 -10.52
C LEU A 82 3.99 -15.56 -10.17
N PRO A 83 4.72 -16.21 -11.10
CA PRO A 83 5.47 -17.42 -10.80
C PRO A 83 6.51 -17.22 -9.68
N ASP A 84 6.80 -18.27 -8.92
CA ASP A 84 7.74 -18.25 -7.79
C ASP A 84 9.12 -17.66 -8.13
N ALA A 85 9.56 -17.81 -9.39
CA ALA A 85 10.81 -17.26 -9.90
C ALA A 85 10.89 -15.72 -9.80
N HIS A 86 9.76 -15.02 -9.81
CA HIS A 86 9.70 -13.56 -9.78
C HIS A 86 9.39 -12.98 -8.40
N VAL A 87 9.16 -13.84 -7.39
CA VAL A 87 8.85 -13.41 -6.03
C VAL A 87 10.03 -12.62 -5.42
N SER A 88 11.26 -13.05 -5.69
CA SER A 88 12.48 -12.36 -5.23
C SER A 88 12.60 -10.94 -5.75
N ASP A 89 12.05 -10.68 -6.94
CA ASP A 89 12.16 -9.39 -7.62
C ASP A 89 10.95 -8.50 -7.30
N SER A 90 9.80 -9.11 -7.06
CA SER A 90 8.54 -8.39 -6.85
C SER A 90 8.35 -7.92 -5.42
N LEU A 91 8.78 -8.70 -4.43
CA LEU A 91 8.62 -8.35 -3.03
C LEU A 91 9.34 -7.03 -2.66
N PRO A 92 10.63 -6.82 -3.01
CA PRO A 92 11.31 -5.56 -2.69
C PRO A 92 10.59 -4.34 -3.27
N VAL A 93 10.02 -4.47 -4.47
CA VAL A 93 9.27 -3.40 -5.12
C VAL A 93 8.00 -3.06 -4.33
N LEU A 94 7.26 -4.05 -3.83
CA LEU A 94 6.09 -3.80 -2.97
C LEU A 94 6.47 -3.15 -1.63
N VAL A 95 7.60 -3.56 -1.05
CA VAL A 95 8.15 -2.95 0.16
C VAL A 95 8.51 -1.49 -0.08
N ASP A 96 9.15 -1.19 -1.20
CA ASP A 96 9.51 0.17 -1.60
C ASP A 96 8.26 1.03 -1.86
N ILE A 97 7.26 0.51 -2.58
CA ILE A 97 5.97 1.20 -2.78
C ILE A 97 5.37 1.58 -1.43
N LEU A 98 5.27 0.62 -0.49
CA LEU A 98 4.65 0.87 0.82
C LEU A 98 5.46 1.87 1.66
N ARG A 99 6.79 1.79 1.61
CA ARG A 99 7.70 2.74 2.27
C ARG A 99 7.48 4.16 1.75
N ASP A 100 7.26 4.31 0.45
CA ASP A 100 7.19 5.62 -0.19
C ASP A 100 5.85 6.32 0.00
N VAL A 101 4.75 5.59 0.29
CA VAL A 101 3.39 6.13 0.45
C VAL A 101 3.30 7.41 1.31
N PRO A 102 3.91 7.49 2.51
CA PRO A 102 3.84 8.70 3.33
C PRO A 102 4.47 9.94 2.69
N TYR A 103 5.31 9.75 1.68
CA TYR A 103 6.06 10.79 0.98
C TYR A 103 5.56 11.06 -0.43
N ILE A 104 4.51 10.37 -0.87
CA ILE A 104 3.85 10.68 -2.14
C ILE A 104 2.98 11.93 -1.93
N GLU A 105 3.09 12.90 -2.83
CA GLU A 105 2.07 13.93 -2.99
C GLU A 105 1.09 13.47 -4.08
N PHE A 106 -0.10 13.07 -3.65
CA PHE A 106 -1.17 12.67 -4.55
C PHE A 106 -1.85 13.89 -5.14
N ASP A 107 -2.48 13.72 -6.29
CA ASP A 107 -3.39 14.72 -6.81
C ASP A 107 -4.51 14.97 -5.78
N GLN A 108 -4.69 16.23 -5.36
CA GLN A 108 -5.60 16.62 -4.27
C GLN A 108 -7.07 16.63 -4.73
N CYS A 109 -7.49 15.58 -5.42
CA CYS A 109 -8.85 15.37 -5.86
C CYS A 109 -9.65 14.70 -4.73
N LEU A 110 -10.84 15.23 -4.41
CA LEU A 110 -11.80 14.62 -3.48
C LEU A 110 -12.95 13.90 -4.21
N ALA A 111 -12.91 13.83 -5.54
CA ALA A 111 -13.91 13.16 -6.36
C ALA A 111 -13.52 11.69 -6.55
N TRP A 112 -13.76 10.88 -5.52
CA TRP A 112 -13.51 9.43 -5.55
C TRP A 112 -14.82 8.68 -5.83
N GLU A 113 -14.78 7.64 -6.67
CA GLU A 113 -15.96 6.83 -6.95
C GLU A 113 -16.27 5.84 -5.81
N GLU A 114 -15.23 5.24 -5.21
CA GLU A 114 -15.39 4.30 -4.09
C GLU A 114 -14.41 4.63 -2.95
N TRP A 115 -13.10 4.51 -3.21
CA TRP A 115 -12.03 4.81 -2.24
C TRP A 115 -11.04 5.82 -2.79
N ALA A 116 -10.39 6.57 -1.91
CA ALA A 116 -9.32 7.50 -2.30
C ALA A 116 -8.13 6.76 -2.91
N LEU A 117 -7.36 7.44 -3.76
CA LEU A 117 -6.18 6.82 -4.37
C LEU A 117 -5.10 6.37 -3.35
N PRO A 118 -4.81 7.11 -2.25
CA PRO A 118 -3.91 6.64 -1.20
C PRO A 118 -4.44 5.41 -0.46
N ASP A 119 -5.76 5.27 -0.34
CA ASP A 119 -6.40 4.08 0.24
C ASP A 119 -6.21 2.87 -0.68
N GLN A 120 -6.57 3.01 -1.96
CA GLN A 120 -6.47 1.93 -2.94
C GLN A 120 -5.04 1.40 -3.06
N LEU A 121 -4.05 2.29 -3.12
CA LEU A 121 -2.64 1.91 -3.16
C LEU A 121 -2.23 1.09 -1.95
N VAL A 122 -2.50 1.58 -0.74
CA VAL A 122 -2.11 0.87 0.49
C VAL A 122 -2.86 -0.45 0.61
N PHE A 123 -4.15 -0.48 0.30
CA PHE A 123 -4.94 -1.71 0.32
C PHE A 123 -4.33 -2.77 -0.61
N ALA A 124 -4.05 -2.42 -1.87
CA ALA A 124 -3.48 -3.32 -2.85
C ALA A 124 -2.09 -3.83 -2.41
N THR A 125 -1.20 -2.93 -2.01
CA THR A 125 0.18 -3.27 -1.61
C THR A 125 0.22 -4.12 -0.34
N VAL A 126 -0.52 -3.75 0.72
CA VAL A 126 -0.55 -4.54 1.97
C VAL A 126 -1.19 -5.90 1.73
N SER A 127 -2.26 -5.96 0.93
CA SER A 127 -2.88 -7.24 0.58
C SER A 127 -1.92 -8.15 -0.19
N ALA A 128 -1.14 -7.59 -1.12
CA ALA A 128 -0.13 -8.34 -1.86
C ALA A 128 0.97 -8.88 -0.94
N LEU A 129 1.51 -8.04 -0.05
CA LEU A 129 2.53 -8.43 0.93
C LEU A 129 2.04 -9.54 1.86
N LEU A 130 0.81 -9.45 2.39
CA LEU A 130 0.23 -10.49 3.24
C LEU A 130 0.07 -11.82 2.49
N ARG A 131 -0.43 -11.79 1.25
CA ARG A 131 -0.60 -13.02 0.45
C ARG A 131 0.76 -13.65 0.09
N MET A 132 1.74 -12.84 -0.31
CA MET A 132 3.09 -13.33 -0.60
C MET A 132 3.76 -13.91 0.64
N ALA A 133 3.59 -13.28 1.81
CA ALA A 133 4.11 -13.77 3.09
C ALA A 133 3.47 -15.10 3.54
N SER A 134 2.21 -15.34 3.18
CA SER A 134 1.53 -16.62 3.41
C SER A 134 2.03 -17.72 2.46
N CYS A 135 2.22 -17.41 1.18
CA CYS A 135 2.63 -18.38 0.17
C CYS A 135 4.14 -18.69 0.20
N HIS A 136 4.97 -17.73 0.64
CA HIS A 136 6.43 -17.83 0.59
C HIS A 136 7.05 -17.49 1.96
N PRO A 137 7.17 -18.48 2.88
CA PRO A 137 7.63 -18.24 4.25
C PRO A 137 9.00 -17.57 4.37
N GLY A 138 9.89 -17.75 3.37
CA GLY A 138 11.21 -17.10 3.33
C GLY A 138 11.16 -15.58 3.27
N TYR A 139 10.08 -15.01 2.73
CA TYR A 139 9.90 -13.56 2.56
C TYR A 139 8.97 -12.93 3.62
N ARG A 140 8.42 -13.75 4.53
CA ARG A 140 7.45 -13.31 5.53
C ARG A 140 8.00 -12.19 6.41
N SER A 141 9.22 -12.37 6.92
CA SER A 141 9.85 -11.38 7.81
C SER A 141 9.94 -10.01 7.14
N ASP A 142 10.35 -9.95 5.88
CA ASP A 142 10.53 -8.70 5.15
C ASP A 142 9.18 -8.01 4.90
N ALA A 143 8.17 -8.77 4.49
CA ALA A 143 6.81 -8.27 4.29
C ALA A 143 6.20 -7.70 5.59
N ILE A 144 6.30 -8.45 6.69
CA ILE A 144 5.74 -8.02 7.98
C ILE A 144 6.51 -6.82 8.55
N ASN A 145 7.84 -6.80 8.43
CA ASN A 145 8.63 -5.65 8.85
C ASN A 145 8.26 -4.38 8.07
N ALA A 146 8.00 -4.50 6.76
CA ALA A 146 7.53 -3.38 5.95
C ALA A 146 6.16 -2.87 6.41
N ILE A 147 5.22 -3.78 6.67
CA ILE A 147 3.89 -3.45 7.19
C ILE A 147 3.99 -2.74 8.55
N LEU A 148 4.77 -3.27 9.49
CA LEU A 148 4.95 -2.67 10.82
C LEU A 148 5.58 -1.27 10.75
N LYS A 149 6.61 -1.09 9.90
CA LYS A 149 7.23 0.23 9.67
C LYS A 149 6.22 1.22 9.12
N PHE A 150 5.42 0.81 8.13
CA PHE A 150 4.34 1.63 7.59
C PHE A 150 3.32 1.99 8.67
N THR A 151 2.84 1.02 9.46
CA THR A 151 1.87 1.27 10.54
C THR A 151 2.41 2.28 11.55
N SER A 152 3.66 2.13 11.99
CA SER A 152 4.28 3.08 12.90
C SER A 152 4.34 4.49 12.30
N HIS A 153 4.71 4.59 11.01
CA HIS A 153 4.86 5.86 10.33
C HIS A 153 3.50 6.55 10.11
N ILE A 154 2.51 5.82 9.61
CA ILE A 154 1.19 6.39 9.29
C ILE A 154 0.47 6.85 10.56
N VAL A 155 0.58 6.08 11.66
CA VAL A 155 0.02 6.47 12.95
C VAL A 155 0.67 7.76 13.46
N HIS A 156 1.99 7.88 13.35
CA HIS A 156 2.68 9.11 13.71
C HIS A 156 2.19 10.31 12.86
N LYS A 157 2.07 10.14 11.54
CA LYS A 157 1.58 11.20 10.64
C LYS A 157 0.14 11.61 10.92
N LEU A 158 -0.74 10.69 11.32
CA LEU A 158 -2.11 11.03 11.75
C LEU A 158 -2.14 11.97 12.96
N GLN A 159 -1.13 11.93 13.82
CA GLN A 159 -1.05 12.74 15.03
C GLN A 159 -0.34 14.09 14.79
N SER A 160 0.64 14.12 13.90
CA SER A 160 1.59 15.23 13.79
C SER A 160 1.42 16.08 12.52
N ALA A 161 0.78 15.57 11.47
CA ALA A 161 0.73 16.25 10.18
C ALA A 161 -0.33 17.36 10.12
N GLU A 162 -0.20 18.21 9.11
CA GLU A 162 -1.19 19.24 8.81
C GLU A 162 -2.56 18.61 8.52
N PRO A 163 -3.66 19.20 9.00
CA PRO A 163 -5.00 18.63 8.90
C PRO A 163 -5.46 18.35 7.46
N ILE A 164 -4.99 19.13 6.48
CA ILE A 164 -5.29 18.86 5.07
C ILE A 164 -4.67 17.55 4.61
N ASP A 165 -3.41 17.29 4.95
CA ASP A 165 -2.71 16.06 4.59
C ASP A 165 -3.27 14.85 5.33
N VAL A 166 -3.69 15.04 6.59
CA VAL A 166 -4.40 14.00 7.34
C VAL A 166 -5.68 13.59 6.61
N LEU A 167 -6.47 14.56 6.15
CA LEU A 167 -7.75 14.30 5.47
C LEU A 167 -7.60 13.74 4.06
N THR A 168 -6.63 14.22 3.28
CA THR A 168 -6.50 13.88 1.86
C THR A 168 -5.60 12.68 1.61
N GLN A 169 -4.73 12.32 2.56
CA GLN A 169 -3.75 11.25 2.37
C GLN A 169 -3.63 10.30 3.55
N TYR A 170 -3.24 10.77 4.74
CA TYR A 170 -2.82 9.84 5.79
C TYR A 170 -3.98 9.02 6.35
N ALA A 171 -5.16 9.62 6.52
CA ALA A 171 -6.33 8.89 6.96
C ALA A 171 -6.88 7.93 5.88
N PRO A 172 -6.97 8.32 4.60
CA PRO A 172 -7.24 7.35 3.53
C PRO A 172 -6.21 6.21 3.44
N SER A 173 -4.91 6.49 3.52
CA SER A 173 -3.87 5.45 3.53
C SER A 173 -4.00 4.51 4.74
N PHE A 174 -4.29 5.05 5.93
CA PHE A 174 -4.57 4.23 7.10
C PHE A 174 -5.82 3.36 6.92
N HIS A 175 -6.87 3.90 6.30
CA HIS A 175 -8.08 3.16 6.00
C HIS A 175 -7.83 2.01 5.02
N GLY A 176 -7.02 2.22 3.98
CA GLY A 176 -6.61 1.16 3.04
C GLY A 176 -5.82 0.04 3.74
N PHE A 177 -4.94 0.41 4.67
CA PHE A 177 -4.24 -0.53 5.54
C PHE A 177 -5.22 -1.32 6.42
N TYR A 178 -6.12 -0.64 7.13
CA TYR A 178 -7.13 -1.27 7.97
C TYR A 178 -7.96 -2.28 7.18
N ARG A 179 -8.47 -1.88 6.01
CA ARG A 179 -9.20 -2.75 5.10
C ARG A 179 -8.41 -4.01 4.74
N ALA A 180 -7.12 -3.88 4.41
CA ALA A 180 -6.29 -5.04 4.07
C ALA A 180 -6.14 -6.00 5.26
N ILE A 181 -5.90 -5.48 6.47
CA ILE A 181 -5.74 -6.30 7.68
C ILE A 181 -7.01 -7.10 8.01
N ILE A 182 -8.19 -6.52 7.85
CA ILE A 182 -9.46 -7.21 8.16
C ILE A 182 -9.97 -8.09 7.02
N SER A 183 -9.59 -7.78 5.77
CA SER A 183 -10.14 -8.47 4.58
C SER A 183 -9.28 -9.64 4.11
N ILE A 184 -7.98 -9.66 4.47
CA ILE A 184 -7.05 -10.69 4.01
C ILE A 184 -6.82 -11.71 5.13
N PRO A 185 -7.24 -12.97 4.95
CA PRO A 185 -6.92 -14.04 5.89
C PRO A 185 -5.40 -14.20 5.99
N PHE A 186 -4.87 -14.11 7.21
CA PHE A 186 -3.45 -14.21 7.46
C PHE A 186 -3.19 -14.87 8.82
N ASP A 187 -2.33 -15.88 8.83
CA ASP A 187 -1.96 -16.61 10.05
C ASP A 187 -0.92 -15.82 10.85
N TRP A 188 -1.36 -14.80 11.57
CA TRP A 188 -0.48 -13.95 12.38
C TRP A 188 0.24 -14.73 13.49
N TYR A 189 1.55 -14.54 13.61
CA TYR A 189 2.26 -14.96 14.81
C TYR A 189 1.95 -14.00 15.95
N THR A 190 1.91 -14.52 17.18
CA THR A 190 1.59 -13.72 18.37
C THR A 190 2.49 -12.49 18.52
N GLN A 191 3.78 -12.63 18.17
CA GLN A 191 4.74 -11.52 18.24
C GLN A 191 4.46 -10.43 17.18
N GLU A 192 4.09 -10.83 15.96
CA GLU A 192 3.74 -9.91 14.87
C GLU A 192 2.47 -9.13 15.22
N TRP A 193 1.45 -9.84 15.72
CA TRP A 193 0.19 -9.22 16.14
C TRP A 193 0.38 -8.28 17.34
N ALA A 194 1.22 -8.66 18.31
CA ALA A 194 1.55 -7.82 19.45
C ALA A 194 2.30 -6.54 19.03
N ALA A 195 3.26 -6.65 18.11
CA ALA A 195 3.98 -5.50 17.56
C ALA A 195 3.03 -4.56 16.80
N LEU A 196 2.16 -5.12 15.95
CA LEU A 196 1.16 -4.34 15.22
C LEU A 196 0.21 -3.61 16.18
N SER A 197 -0.33 -4.34 17.16
CA SER A 197 -1.22 -3.78 18.19
C SER A 197 -0.56 -2.67 18.99
N THR A 198 0.75 -2.78 19.26
CA THR A 198 1.52 -1.74 19.96
C THR A 198 1.52 -0.43 19.19
N HIS A 199 1.74 -0.47 17.87
CA HIS A 199 1.66 0.72 17.03
C HIS A 199 0.25 1.29 16.95
N LEU A 200 -0.78 0.45 16.80
CA LEU A 200 -2.17 0.88 16.71
C LEU A 200 -2.70 1.48 18.02
N ASN A 201 -2.25 0.96 19.17
CA ASN A 201 -2.70 1.43 20.48
C ASN A 201 -2.40 2.91 20.74
N VAL A 202 -1.39 3.47 20.05
CA VAL A 202 -1.05 4.89 20.11
C VAL A 202 -2.24 5.78 19.69
N LEU A 203 -3.10 5.32 18.77
CA LEU A 203 -4.28 6.04 18.32
C LEU A 203 -5.34 6.23 19.42
N PHE A 204 -5.34 5.37 20.44
CA PHE A 204 -6.30 5.44 21.56
C PHE A 204 -5.76 6.23 22.77
N SER A 205 -4.58 6.85 22.64
CA SER A 205 -4.09 7.75 23.67
C SER A 205 -5.02 8.97 23.83
N SER A 206 -5.17 9.46 25.07
CA SER A 206 -6.08 10.56 25.42
C SER A 206 -5.87 11.81 24.56
N ASP A 207 -4.62 12.05 24.19
CA ASP A 207 -4.20 13.23 23.44
C ASP A 207 -4.67 13.16 21.98
N VAL A 208 -4.68 11.95 21.40
CA VAL A 208 -5.20 11.69 20.04
C VAL A 208 -6.70 11.75 20.02
N ILE A 209 -7.37 11.20 21.03
CA ILE A 209 -8.83 11.26 21.14
C ILE A 209 -9.27 12.73 21.24
N ALA A 210 -8.57 13.57 22.01
CA ALA A 210 -8.86 15.00 22.09
C ALA A 210 -8.58 15.75 20.75
N PHE A 211 -7.50 15.40 20.06
CA PHE A 211 -7.12 15.97 18.76
C PHE A 211 -8.06 15.57 17.62
N THR A 212 -8.45 14.30 17.55
CA THR A 212 -9.42 13.77 16.56
C THR A 212 -10.84 14.22 16.87
N SER A 213 -11.26 14.28 18.14
CA SER A 213 -12.60 14.78 18.52
C SER A 213 -12.80 16.26 18.17
N SER A 214 -11.73 17.05 18.13
CA SER A 214 -11.81 18.48 17.78
C SER A 214 -11.70 18.77 16.28
N ARG A 215 -11.26 17.82 15.43
CA ARG A 215 -11.03 18.03 13.99
C ARG A 215 -11.66 17.00 13.04
N LEU A 216 -12.01 15.80 13.51
CA LEU A 216 -12.30 14.61 12.69
C LEU A 216 -13.51 13.81 13.21
N LEU A 217 -14.64 14.49 13.42
CA LEU A 217 -15.92 13.85 13.72
C LEU A 217 -16.43 12.94 12.56
N PHE A 218 -15.81 12.97 11.39
CA PHE A 218 -16.18 12.14 10.24
C PHE A 218 -15.45 10.79 10.15
N LEU A 219 -14.21 10.67 10.65
CA LEU A 219 -13.40 9.45 10.44
C LEU A 219 -13.65 8.37 11.50
N VAL A 220 -13.96 8.79 12.73
CA VAL A 220 -14.33 7.87 13.82
C VAL A 220 -15.70 7.22 13.56
N ILE A 221 -16.60 7.89 12.84
CA ILE A 221 -17.92 7.34 12.53
C ILE A 221 -17.82 6.23 11.47
N SER A 222 -16.96 6.35 10.45
CA SER A 222 -16.80 5.25 9.47
C SER A 222 -16.09 4.02 10.05
N LEU A 223 -15.13 4.19 10.97
CA LEU A 223 -14.44 3.06 11.62
C LEU A 223 -15.28 2.36 12.70
N ALA A 224 -16.33 3.01 13.21
CA ALA A 224 -17.19 2.46 14.27
C ALA A 224 -18.54 1.89 13.76
N VAL A 225 -18.85 2.01 12.46
CA VAL A 225 -20.14 1.54 11.91
C VAL A 225 -20.10 0.08 11.42
N ASP A 226 -18.92 -0.53 11.29
CA ASP A 226 -18.77 -1.93 10.86
C ASP A 226 -18.29 -2.88 11.98
N LEU A 227 -18.62 -2.59 13.25
CA LEU A 227 -18.47 -3.51 14.40
C LEU A 227 -19.83 -3.88 15.01
#